data_AF-A0A964ADK3-F1
#
_entry.id   AF-A0A964ADK3-F1
#
_cell.length_a   1.000
_cell.length_b   1.000
_cell.length_c   1.000
_cell.angle_alpha   90.00
_cell.angle_beta   90.00
_cell.angle_gamma   90.00
#
_symmetry.space_group_name_H-M   'P 1'
#
loop_
_entity.id
_entity.type
_entity.pdbx_description
1 polymer ?
#
loop_
_entity_poly.entity_id
_entity_poly.type
_entity_poly.pdbx_seq_one_letter_code
_entity_poly.pdbx_strand_id
1 'polypeptide(L)'
;MPGGSLALLLGDERLDETEHRELMRLGRPKVVVVMNQRRAGPLLDFARQHRDVEVLAPASISKAIRGALGRPVGSLSQARTLLPATVRVLLPKGLRVDECWLQVMTSLGAVWLVNEAFTWWPHLPHELRGLGLWLRGHRAGLHISPGYRRLVIADAGEFRGWFFGLLRETHPAMLMGTVGHVLHDPSLQTRLRREVEALR
;
A
#
# COMPACT_ATOMS: atom_id res chain seq x y z
N MET A 1 4.51 -15.28 18.75
CA MET A 1 3.73 -14.22 19.43
C MET A 1 2.26 -14.62 19.40
N PRO A 2 1.67 -15.15 20.49
CA PRO A 2 0.26 -15.52 20.51
C PRO A 2 -0.57 -14.30 20.94
N GLY A 3 -1.30 -13.68 19.99
CA GLY A 3 -2.28 -12.62 20.28
C GLY A 3 -2.25 -11.40 19.35
N GLY A 4 -1.29 -11.29 18.44
CA GLY A 4 -1.23 -10.18 17.49
C GLY A 4 -2.34 -10.24 16.44
N SER A 5 -3.17 -9.20 16.37
CA SER A 5 -4.12 -8.99 15.27
C SER A 5 -3.35 -8.86 13.96
N LEU A 6 -3.48 -9.86 13.08
CA LEU A 6 -2.90 -9.80 11.74
C LEU A 6 -3.69 -8.81 10.89
N ALA A 7 -2.99 -7.82 10.33
CA ALA A 7 -3.52 -6.91 9.33
C ALA A 7 -3.17 -7.47 7.95
N LEU A 8 -4.20 -7.71 7.14
CA LEU A 8 -4.01 -8.19 5.79
C LEU A 8 -3.90 -7.04 4.80
N LEU A 9 -2.84 -7.11 3.99
CA LEU A 9 -2.74 -6.39 2.75
C LEU A 9 -2.62 -7.41 1.62
N LEU A 10 -3.64 -7.46 0.76
CA LEU A 10 -3.59 -8.25 -0.47
C LEU A 10 -3.26 -7.31 -1.60
N GLY A 11 -2.33 -7.74 -2.45
CA GLY A 11 -2.05 -7.08 -3.71
C GLY A 11 -3.18 -7.30 -4.72
N ASP A 12 -2.81 -7.31 -5.99
CA ASP A 12 -3.77 -7.39 -7.09
C ASP A 12 -4.40 -8.78 -7.28
N GLU A 13 -3.84 -9.79 -6.62
CA GLU A 13 -4.17 -11.19 -6.83
C GLU A 13 -5.05 -11.72 -5.70
N ARG A 14 -6.00 -12.58 -6.08
CA ARG A 14 -6.78 -13.36 -5.13
C ARG A 14 -5.86 -14.40 -4.51
N LEU A 15 -5.92 -14.55 -3.19
CA LEU A 15 -5.27 -15.66 -2.52
C LEU A 15 -5.80 -16.97 -3.09
N ASP A 16 -4.90 -17.84 -3.54
CA ASP A 16 -5.27 -19.22 -3.81
C ASP A 16 -5.54 -19.99 -2.51
N GLU A 17 -6.06 -21.21 -2.63
CA GLU A 17 -6.40 -22.05 -1.48
C GLU A 17 -5.18 -22.37 -0.59
N THR A 18 -3.98 -22.45 -1.17
CA THR A 18 -2.75 -22.72 -0.42
C THR A 18 -2.30 -21.49 0.36
N GLU A 19 -2.28 -20.33 -0.27
CA GLU A 19 -1.96 -19.05 0.38
C GLU A 19 -2.98 -18.70 1.46
N HIS A 20 -4.27 -18.97 1.21
CA HIS A 20 -5.33 -18.80 2.19
C HIS A 20 -5.12 -19.68 3.43
N ARG A 21 -4.78 -20.96 3.23
CA ARG A 21 -4.49 -21.86 4.36
C ARG A 21 -3.25 -21.44 5.14
N GLU A 22 -2.19 -21.04 4.46
CA GLU A 22 -0.97 -20.55 5.11
C GLU A 22 -1.24 -19.28 5.92
N LEU A 23 -1.99 -18.34 5.36
CA LEU A 23 -2.46 -17.16 6.08
C LEU A 23 -3.21 -17.55 7.36
N MET A 24 -4.19 -18.44 7.27
CA MET A 24 -4.99 -18.84 8.42
C MET A 24 -4.18 -19.61 9.47
N ARG A 25 -3.10 -20.29 9.05
CA ARG A 25 -2.11 -20.93 9.94
C ARG A 25 -1.26 -19.91 10.70
N LEU A 26 -0.90 -18.79 10.08
CA LEU A 26 -0.19 -17.68 10.74
C LEU A 26 -1.08 -16.96 11.76
N GLY A 27 -2.37 -16.91 11.49
CA GLY A 27 -3.37 -16.39 12.41
C GLY A 27 -4.58 -15.83 11.68
N ARG A 28 -5.72 -15.77 12.36
CA ARG A 28 -6.94 -15.21 11.78
C ARG A 28 -6.82 -13.69 11.67
N PRO A 29 -6.93 -13.12 10.46
CA PRO A 29 -7.00 -11.66 10.30
C PRO A 29 -8.20 -11.11 11.05
N LYS A 30 -8.03 -9.96 11.70
CA LYS A 30 -9.15 -9.25 12.36
C LYS A 30 -9.54 -7.97 11.64
N VAL A 31 -8.62 -7.43 10.84
CA VAL A 31 -8.80 -6.16 10.16
C VAL A 31 -8.29 -6.27 8.72
N VAL A 32 -9.11 -5.79 7.80
CA VAL A 32 -8.77 -5.60 6.38
C VAL A 32 -8.75 -4.10 6.12
N VAL A 33 -7.62 -3.58 5.64
CA VAL A 33 -7.51 -2.17 5.25
C VAL A 33 -7.55 -2.08 3.73
N VAL A 34 -8.61 -1.51 3.18
CA VAL A 34 -8.75 -1.25 1.75
C VAL A 34 -8.06 0.06 1.41
N MET A 35 -6.87 -0.02 0.81
CA MET A 35 -6.04 1.16 0.58
C MET A 35 -6.56 2.09 -0.53
N ASN A 36 -7.18 1.52 -1.56
CA ASN A 36 -7.84 2.26 -2.64
C ASN A 36 -8.91 1.36 -3.31
N GLN A 37 -9.80 1.97 -4.11
CA GLN A 37 -10.88 1.23 -4.76
C GLN A 37 -10.40 0.30 -5.88
N ARG A 38 -9.34 0.66 -6.62
CA ARG A 38 -8.89 -0.08 -7.80
C ARG A 38 -8.45 -1.51 -7.46
N ARG A 39 -7.87 -1.71 -6.28
CA ARG A 39 -7.35 -3.00 -5.81
C ARG A 39 -8.19 -3.61 -4.68
N ALA A 40 -9.42 -3.13 -4.49
CA ALA A 40 -10.28 -3.63 -3.43
C ALA A 40 -10.78 -5.06 -3.68
N GLY A 41 -10.93 -5.48 -4.94
CA GLY A 41 -11.59 -6.75 -5.32
C GLY A 41 -11.20 -7.97 -4.49
N PRO A 42 -9.91 -8.38 -4.49
CA PRO A 42 -9.43 -9.51 -3.69
C PRO A 42 -9.70 -9.37 -2.18
N LEU A 43 -9.54 -8.16 -1.63
CA LEU A 43 -9.83 -7.88 -0.21
C LEU A 43 -11.31 -8.03 0.12
N LEU A 44 -12.20 -7.65 -0.80
CA LEU A 44 -13.64 -7.80 -0.61
C LEU A 44 -14.06 -9.25 -0.69
N ASP A 45 -13.46 -10.04 -1.57
CA ASP A 45 -13.71 -11.48 -1.65
C ASP A 45 -13.30 -12.17 -0.34
N PHE A 46 -12.12 -11.83 0.19
CA PHE A 46 -11.68 -12.29 1.50
C PHE A 46 -12.66 -11.87 2.61
N ALA A 47 -13.05 -10.59 2.66
CA ALA A 47 -13.96 -10.06 3.68
C ALA A 47 -15.40 -10.59 3.61
N ARG A 48 -15.81 -11.17 2.47
CA ARG A 48 -17.10 -11.89 2.33
C ARG A 48 -17.02 -13.30 2.89
N GLN A 49 -15.88 -13.97 2.71
CA GLN A 49 -15.61 -15.30 3.25
C GLN A 49 -15.43 -15.26 4.78
N HIS A 50 -14.85 -14.18 5.30
CA HIS A 50 -14.57 -14.00 6.73
C HIS A 50 -15.39 -12.84 7.30
N ARG A 51 -16.63 -13.11 7.73
CA ARG A 51 -17.56 -12.05 8.17
C ARG A 51 -17.17 -11.38 9.48
N ASP A 52 -16.27 -11.99 10.25
CA ASP A 52 -15.72 -11.49 11.50
C ASP A 52 -14.60 -10.45 11.33
N VAL A 53 -14.09 -10.25 10.11
CA VAL A 53 -13.05 -9.24 9.87
C VAL A 53 -13.67 -7.83 9.79
N GLU A 54 -13.08 -6.87 10.48
CA GLU A 54 -13.43 -5.47 10.35
C GLU A 54 -12.82 -4.91 9.06
N VAL A 55 -13.61 -4.21 8.24
CA VAL A 55 -13.12 -3.60 7.00
C VAL A 55 -12.99 -2.10 7.20
N LEU A 56 -11.79 -1.57 7.04
CA LEU A 56 -11.50 -0.13 7.12
C LEU A 56 -11.17 0.40 5.73
N ALA A 57 -11.71 1.56 5.38
CA ALA A 57 -11.45 2.19 4.08
C ALA A 57 -11.42 3.73 4.17
N PRO A 58 -10.75 4.41 3.23
CA PRO A 58 -10.88 5.85 3.06
C PRO A 58 -12.34 6.29 2.90
N ALA A 59 -12.64 7.50 3.38
CA ALA A 59 -14.01 8.02 3.41
C ALA A 59 -14.65 8.08 2.01
N SER A 60 -13.92 8.52 0.98
CA SER A 60 -14.46 8.62 -0.38
C SER A 60 -14.87 7.28 -0.99
N ILE A 61 -14.25 6.17 -0.60
CA ILE A 61 -14.56 4.84 -1.15
C ILE A 61 -15.45 4.01 -0.24
N SER A 62 -15.61 4.39 1.03
CA SER A 62 -16.35 3.62 2.05
C SER A 62 -17.79 3.27 1.62
N LYS A 63 -18.50 4.19 0.95
CA LYS A 63 -19.86 3.93 0.43
C LYS A 63 -19.88 2.81 -0.61
N ALA A 64 -18.95 2.83 -1.56
CA ALA A 64 -18.85 1.81 -2.61
C ALA A 64 -18.46 0.45 -2.02
N ILE A 65 -17.49 0.43 -1.10
CA ILE A 65 -17.07 -0.78 -0.39
C ILE A 65 -18.23 -1.38 0.43
N ARG A 66 -18.98 -0.53 1.14
CA ARG A 66 -20.16 -0.95 1.91
C ARG A 66 -21.23 -1.58 1.03
N GLY A 67 -21.52 -0.96 -0.12
CA GLY A 67 -22.47 -1.50 -1.10
C GLY A 67 -22.02 -2.86 -1.64
N ALA A 68 -20.74 -3.03 -1.92
CA ALA A 68 -20.17 -4.29 -2.42
C ALA A 68 -20.14 -5.42 -1.38
N LEU A 69 -20.02 -5.09 -0.10
CA LEU A 69 -19.98 -6.06 1.01
C LEU A 69 -21.34 -6.35 1.64
N GLY A 70 -22.30 -5.43 1.53
CA GLY A 70 -23.60 -5.53 2.19
C GLY A 70 -23.52 -5.43 3.73
N ARG A 71 -22.43 -4.88 4.28
CA ARG A 71 -22.21 -4.71 5.73
C ARG A 71 -21.43 -3.43 6.04
N PRO A 72 -21.45 -2.93 7.29
CA PRO A 72 -20.72 -1.72 7.67
C PRO A 72 -19.23 -1.78 7.32
N VAL A 73 -18.69 -0.60 6.99
CA VAL A 73 -17.26 -0.38 6.70
C VAL A 73 -16.81 0.76 7.60
N GLY A 74 -15.77 0.48 8.39
CA GLY A 74 -15.17 1.40 9.33
C GLY A 74 -14.33 2.49 8.65
N SER A 75 -14.06 3.55 9.39
CA SER A 75 -13.19 4.64 8.96
C SER A 75 -11.73 4.34 9.30
N LEU A 76 -10.79 4.87 8.51
CA LEU A 76 -9.36 4.74 8.82
C LEU A 76 -8.95 5.33 10.18
N SER A 77 -9.75 6.24 10.76
CA SER A 77 -9.50 6.73 12.13
C SER A 77 -9.64 5.65 13.20
N GLN A 78 -10.43 4.60 12.96
CA GLN A 78 -10.54 3.44 13.86
C GLN A 78 -9.31 2.53 13.80
N ALA A 79 -8.43 2.70 12.81
CA ALA A 79 -7.24 1.87 12.67
C ALA A 79 -6.32 1.96 13.90
N ARG A 80 -6.27 3.11 14.59
CA ARG A 80 -5.44 3.30 15.78
C ARG A 80 -5.85 2.38 16.95
N THR A 81 -7.12 2.01 17.05
CA THR A 81 -7.61 1.13 18.12
C THR A 81 -7.63 -0.35 17.72
N LEU A 82 -7.76 -0.63 16.42
CA LEU A 82 -7.92 -1.98 15.90
C LEU A 82 -6.61 -2.63 15.44
N LEU A 83 -5.64 -1.82 14.97
CA LEU A 83 -4.35 -2.31 14.52
C LEU A 83 -3.35 -2.39 15.68
N PRO A 84 -2.34 -3.27 15.60
CA PRO A 84 -1.22 -3.27 16.54
C PRO A 84 -0.53 -1.91 16.58
N ALA A 85 0.03 -1.52 17.73
CA ALA A 85 0.73 -0.24 17.90
C ALA A 85 1.94 -0.07 16.96
N THR A 86 2.49 -1.16 16.42
CA THR A 86 3.55 -1.15 15.41
C THR A 86 3.05 -0.81 14.01
N VAL A 87 1.74 -0.79 13.77
CA VAL A 87 1.14 -0.52 12.46
C VAL A 87 0.46 0.84 12.47
N ARG A 88 0.82 1.70 11.50
CA ARG A 88 0.26 3.04 11.32
C ARG A 88 -0.32 3.16 9.92
N VAL A 89 -1.54 3.69 9.83
CA VAL A 89 -2.13 4.12 8.55
C VAL A 89 -1.57 5.49 8.20
N LEU A 90 -1.05 5.64 7.00
CA LEU A 90 -0.53 6.89 6.46
C LEU A 90 -1.52 7.42 5.42
N LEU A 91 -1.78 8.73 5.45
CA LEU A 91 -2.70 9.39 4.53
C LEU A 91 -1.91 10.41 3.71
N PRO A 92 -1.45 10.05 2.49
CA PRO A 92 -0.80 10.97 1.59
C PRO A 92 -1.64 12.23 1.34
N LYS A 93 -0.96 13.36 1.17
CA LYS A 93 -1.56 14.66 0.86
C LYS A 93 -1.29 15.04 -0.59
N GLY A 94 -2.05 15.98 -1.15
CA GLY A 94 -1.90 16.39 -2.55
C GLY A 94 -2.36 15.33 -3.56
N LEU A 95 -3.24 14.40 -3.18
CA LEU A 95 -3.78 13.38 -4.09
C LEU A 95 -5.17 13.76 -4.62
N ARG A 96 -5.47 13.34 -5.85
CA ARG A 96 -6.80 13.44 -6.50
C ARG A 96 -7.78 12.38 -6.01
N VAL A 97 -7.25 11.27 -5.52
CA VAL A 97 -8.03 10.13 -5.03
C VAL A 97 -7.62 9.86 -3.60
N ASP A 98 -8.57 9.47 -2.75
CA ASP A 98 -8.17 9.01 -1.42
C ASP A 98 -7.48 7.66 -1.56
N GLU A 99 -6.27 7.63 -1.04
CA GLU A 99 -5.46 6.45 -0.86
C GLU A 99 -4.92 6.48 0.56
N CYS A 100 -4.71 5.31 1.15
CA CYS A 100 -3.87 5.21 2.33
C CYS A 100 -2.70 4.26 2.10
N TRP A 101 -1.60 4.51 2.82
CA TRP A 101 -0.48 3.56 2.93
C TRP A 101 -0.48 2.93 4.31
N LEU A 102 0.27 1.84 4.46
CA LEU A 102 0.55 1.25 5.76
C LEU A 102 2.03 1.36 6.07
N GLN A 103 2.32 1.66 7.33
CA GLN A 103 3.65 1.59 7.88
C GLN A 103 3.67 0.52 8.97
N VAL A 104 4.65 -0.36 8.93
CA VAL A 104 4.91 -1.36 9.98
C VAL A 104 6.28 -1.11 10.57
N MET A 105 6.34 -0.84 11.86
CA MET A 105 7.58 -0.70 12.61
C MET A 105 8.14 -2.07 12.95
N THR A 106 9.39 -2.32 12.54
CA THR A 106 10.13 -3.56 12.80
C THR A 106 11.44 -3.26 13.50
N SER A 107 12.17 -4.29 13.93
CA SER A 107 13.53 -4.13 14.47
C SER A 107 14.54 -3.60 13.46
N LEU A 108 14.27 -3.70 12.15
CA LEU A 108 15.15 -3.22 11.08
C LEU A 108 14.79 -1.80 10.61
N GLY A 109 13.70 -1.22 11.11
CA GLY A 109 13.18 0.08 10.68
C GLY A 109 11.74 -0.01 10.18
N ALA A 110 11.29 1.05 9.51
CA ALA A 110 9.93 1.10 8.97
C ALA A 110 9.82 0.32 7.65
N VAL A 111 8.82 -0.54 7.55
CA VAL A 111 8.35 -1.14 6.30
C VAL A 111 7.19 -0.30 5.82
N TRP A 112 7.29 0.24 4.61
CA TRP A 112 6.20 0.97 3.98
C TRP A 112 5.53 0.10 2.93
N LEU A 113 4.24 -0.15 3.12
CA LEU A 113 3.38 -0.79 2.15
C LEU A 113 2.62 0.30 1.42
N VAL A 114 2.95 0.49 0.16
CA VAL A 114 2.37 1.49 -0.74
C VAL A 114 1.64 0.76 -1.85
N ASN A 115 0.65 1.39 -2.50
CA ASN A 115 0.05 0.77 -3.68
C ASN A 115 0.96 0.95 -4.90
N GLU A 116 0.50 1.75 -5.85
CA GLU A 116 1.16 2.01 -7.11
C GLU A 116 2.05 3.25 -7.04
N ALA A 117 2.21 3.87 -5.85
CA ALA A 117 2.95 5.11 -5.68
C ALA A 117 4.40 4.99 -6.16
N PHE A 118 5.08 3.93 -5.71
CA PHE A 118 6.45 3.64 -6.05
C PHE A 118 6.54 2.23 -6.63
N THR A 119 7.40 2.07 -7.63
CA THR A 119 7.75 0.77 -8.19
C THR A 119 9.25 0.57 -8.16
N TRP A 120 9.68 -0.66 -7.90
CA TRP A 120 11.07 -1.08 -7.95
C TRP A 120 11.23 -2.23 -8.94
N TRP A 121 12.01 -1.96 -9.98
CA TRP A 121 12.43 -2.95 -10.97
C TRP A 121 13.95 -2.94 -11.04
N PRO A 122 14.66 -3.98 -10.54
CA PRO A 122 16.13 -4.00 -10.60
C PRO A 122 16.63 -3.97 -12.05
N HIS A 123 15.89 -4.60 -12.95
CA HIS A 123 16.04 -4.55 -14.39
C HIS A 123 14.65 -4.57 -15.02
N LEU A 124 14.49 -3.98 -16.20
CA LEU A 124 13.29 -4.20 -17.01
C LEU A 124 13.40 -5.60 -17.65
N PRO A 125 12.29 -6.33 -17.84
CA PRO A 125 12.29 -7.59 -18.58
C PRO A 125 12.90 -7.41 -19.97
N HIS A 126 13.69 -8.37 -20.46
CA HIS A 126 14.37 -8.25 -21.76
C HIS A 126 13.47 -8.51 -22.98
N GLU A 127 12.19 -8.77 -22.76
CA GLU A 127 11.21 -9.18 -23.79
C GLU A 127 10.30 -8.02 -24.23
N LEU A 128 9.38 -8.29 -25.17
CA LEU A 128 8.34 -7.33 -25.61
C LEU A 128 7.58 -6.71 -24.44
N ARG A 129 7.44 -7.45 -23.33
CA ARG A 129 6.88 -6.94 -22.08
C ARG A 129 7.68 -5.75 -21.53
N GLY A 130 9.00 -5.82 -21.54
CA GLY A 130 9.88 -4.73 -21.12
C GLY A 130 9.75 -3.49 -22.00
N LEU A 131 9.64 -3.67 -23.32
CA LEU A 131 9.35 -2.57 -24.24
C LEU A 131 8.01 -1.91 -23.91
N GLY A 132 6.96 -2.69 -23.66
CA GLY A 132 5.66 -2.17 -23.26
C GLY A 132 5.68 -1.38 -21.94
N LEU A 133 6.45 -1.85 -20.94
CA LEU A 133 6.67 -1.14 -19.69
C LEU A 133 7.44 0.17 -19.92
N TRP A 134 8.50 0.13 -20.72
CA TRP A 134 9.30 1.30 -21.06
C TRP A 134 8.47 2.37 -21.79
N LEU A 135 7.66 1.98 -22.78
CA LEU A 135 6.75 2.89 -23.49
C LEU A 135 5.71 3.54 -22.56
N ARG A 136 5.32 2.86 -21.47
CA ARG A 136 4.45 3.42 -20.41
C ARG A 136 5.21 4.29 -19.41
N GLY A 137 6.51 4.49 -19.61
CA GLY A 137 7.39 5.33 -18.80
C GLY A 137 8.02 4.61 -17.60
N HIS A 138 7.91 3.29 -17.49
CA HIS A 138 8.62 2.55 -16.45
C HIS A 138 10.10 2.46 -16.78
N ARG A 139 10.94 2.50 -15.74
CA ARG A 139 12.39 2.41 -15.85
C ARG A 139 12.95 1.39 -14.86
N ALA A 140 14.11 0.81 -15.18
CA ALA A 140 14.90 0.13 -14.16
C ALA A 140 15.25 1.16 -13.08
N GLY A 141 15.18 0.77 -11.81
CA GLY A 141 15.28 1.72 -10.73
C GLY A 141 14.06 1.76 -9.82
N LEU A 142 14.23 2.49 -8.72
CA LEU A 142 13.12 2.91 -7.87
C LEU A 142 12.56 4.16 -8.53
N HIS A 143 11.25 4.21 -8.74
CA HIS A 143 10.63 5.40 -9.27
C HIS A 143 9.17 5.54 -8.87
N ILE A 144 8.67 6.78 -8.87
CA ILE A 144 7.23 7.02 -8.80
C ILE A 144 6.60 6.50 -10.08
N SER A 145 5.56 5.69 -9.97
CA SER A 145 4.91 5.13 -11.16
C SER A 145 4.38 6.24 -12.07
N PRO A 146 4.59 6.18 -13.39
CA PRO A 146 4.13 7.23 -14.31
C PRO A 146 2.62 7.50 -14.21
N GLY A 147 1.82 6.44 -14.07
CA GLY A 147 0.38 6.54 -13.87
C GLY A 147 0.03 7.24 -12.56
N TYR A 148 0.76 6.93 -11.47
CA TYR A 148 0.57 7.58 -10.17
C TYR A 148 0.85 9.08 -10.26
N ARG A 149 2.01 9.45 -10.81
CA ARG A 149 2.41 10.84 -11.01
C ARG A 149 1.38 11.63 -11.80
N ARG A 150 0.82 11.06 -12.87
CA ARG A 150 -0.10 11.78 -13.79
C ARG A 150 -1.55 11.79 -13.34
N LEU A 151 -2.01 10.71 -12.71
CA LEU A 151 -3.43 10.47 -12.44
C LEU A 151 -3.80 10.60 -10.97
N VAL A 152 -2.85 10.37 -10.05
CA VAL A 152 -3.12 10.32 -8.61
C VAL A 152 -2.62 11.57 -7.91
N ILE A 153 -1.45 12.10 -8.24
CA ILE A 153 -0.95 13.34 -7.63
C ILE A 153 -1.68 14.56 -8.24
N ALA A 154 -2.39 15.31 -7.41
CA ALA A 154 -3.06 16.56 -7.75
C ALA A 154 -2.11 17.76 -7.57
N ASP A 155 -1.45 17.81 -6.42
CA ASP A 155 -0.55 18.88 -5.99
C ASP A 155 0.79 18.25 -5.58
N ALA A 156 1.79 18.43 -6.44
CA ALA A 156 3.14 17.91 -6.20
C ALA A 156 3.82 18.58 -5.00
N GLY A 157 3.52 19.86 -4.73
CA GLY A 157 4.07 20.61 -3.60
C GLY A 157 3.55 20.09 -2.28
N GLU A 158 2.24 19.89 -2.16
CA GLU A 158 1.61 19.33 -0.97
C GLU A 158 2.06 17.87 -0.74
N PHE A 159 2.08 17.04 -1.79
CA PHE A 159 2.56 15.66 -1.70
C PHE A 159 4.03 15.61 -1.23
N ARG A 160 4.89 16.44 -1.81
CA ARG A 160 6.31 16.54 -1.43
C ARG A 160 6.49 16.99 0.01
N GLY A 161 5.76 18.03 0.44
CA GLY A 161 5.81 18.54 1.81
C GLY A 161 5.41 17.47 2.83
N TRP A 162 4.30 16.77 2.57
CA TRP A 162 3.86 15.64 3.38
C TRP A 162 4.90 14.52 3.42
N PHE A 163 5.39 14.10 2.25
CA PHE A 163 6.34 12.99 2.14
C PHE A 163 7.66 13.27 2.86
N PHE A 164 8.19 14.49 2.78
CA PHE A 164 9.39 14.89 3.52
C PHE A 164 9.14 15.04 5.02
N GLY A 165 7.93 15.44 5.44
CA GLY A 165 7.50 15.31 6.83
C GLY A 165 7.63 13.86 7.30
N LEU A 166 7.04 12.94 6.55
CA LEU A 166 7.07 11.50 6.88
C LEU A 166 8.49 10.92 6.92
N LEU A 167 9.37 11.29 5.97
CA LEU A 167 10.77 10.85 5.98
C LEU A 167 11.60 11.44 7.14
N ARG A 168 11.16 12.54 7.77
CA ARG A 168 11.81 13.08 8.97
C ARG A 168 11.37 12.35 10.22
N GLU A 169 10.11 11.93 10.27
CA GLU A 169 9.58 11.17 11.40
C GLU A 169 10.08 9.72 11.41
N THR A 170 10.30 9.13 10.23
CA THR A 170 10.50 7.70 10.10
C THR A 170 11.54 7.37 9.03
N HIS A 171 12.38 6.38 9.33
CA HIS A 171 13.41 5.88 8.42
C HIS A 171 12.91 4.58 7.75
N PRO A 172 12.45 4.64 6.49
CA PRO A 172 12.03 3.44 5.77
C PRO A 172 13.26 2.58 5.45
N ALA A 173 13.21 1.32 5.89
CA ALA A 173 14.20 0.30 5.57
C ALA A 173 13.73 -0.60 4.41
N MET A 174 12.41 -0.72 4.25
CA MET A 174 11.80 -1.55 3.23
C MET A 174 10.59 -0.86 2.60
N LEU A 175 10.44 -1.07 1.30
CA LEU A 175 9.29 -0.64 0.52
C LEU A 175 8.65 -1.84 -0.16
N MET A 176 7.35 -1.99 0.02
CA MET A 176 6.52 -3.00 -0.63
C MET A 176 5.44 -2.29 -1.42
N GLY A 177 5.52 -2.37 -2.74
CA GLY A 177 4.47 -1.91 -3.66
C GLY A 177 3.48 -3.03 -3.99
N THR A 178 2.35 -2.69 -4.59
CA THR A 178 1.48 -3.69 -5.25
C THR A 178 2.10 -4.21 -6.55
N VAL A 179 3.05 -3.46 -7.12
CA VAL A 179 3.73 -3.77 -8.38
C VAL A 179 5.24 -3.69 -8.20
N GLY A 180 5.95 -4.67 -8.76
CA GLY A 180 7.41 -4.75 -8.71
C GLY A 180 7.93 -5.65 -7.59
N HIS A 181 9.22 -5.53 -7.29
CA HIS A 181 9.85 -6.32 -6.22
C HIS A 181 9.82 -5.57 -4.90
N VAL A 182 9.82 -6.33 -3.80
CA VAL A 182 10.12 -5.77 -2.47
C VAL A 182 11.53 -5.18 -2.51
N LEU A 183 11.65 -3.92 -2.09
CA LEU A 183 12.93 -3.21 -2.03
C LEU A 183 13.38 -3.08 -0.58
N HIS A 184 14.48 -3.74 -0.25
CA HIS A 184 15.22 -3.55 0.99
C HIS A 184 16.57 -2.90 0.66
N ASP A 185 16.81 -1.69 1.16
CA ASP A 185 17.99 -0.91 0.80
C ASP A 185 18.35 0.08 1.93
N PRO A 186 19.58 0.05 2.48
CA PRO A 186 20.03 1.01 3.50
C PRO A 186 19.95 2.48 3.04
N SER A 187 19.99 2.72 1.73
CA SER A 187 19.88 4.04 1.11
C SER A 187 18.45 4.39 0.66
N LEU A 188 17.45 3.58 1.02
CA LEU A 188 16.06 3.73 0.56
C LEU A 188 15.51 5.14 0.80
N GLN A 189 15.74 5.72 1.98
CA GLN A 189 15.31 7.08 2.30
C GLN A 189 15.87 8.12 1.30
N THR A 190 17.16 8.05 0.98
CA THR A 190 17.81 8.96 0.02
C THR A 190 17.25 8.75 -1.38
N ARG A 191 17.04 7.50 -1.80
CA ARG A 191 16.50 7.17 -3.12
C ARG A 191 15.05 7.65 -3.27
N LEU A 192 14.21 7.42 -2.27
CA LEU A 192 12.83 7.91 -2.21
C LEU A 192 12.77 9.43 -2.27
N ARG A 193 13.64 10.12 -1.51
CA ARG A 193 13.72 11.58 -1.54
C ARG A 193 13.98 12.09 -2.96
N ARG A 194 14.99 11.55 -3.65
CA ARG A 194 15.32 11.95 -5.04
C ARG A 194 14.14 11.80 -6.00
N GLU A 195 13.38 10.71 -5.88
CA GLU A 195 12.21 10.47 -6.74
C GLU A 195 11.09 11.49 -6.50
N VAL A 196 10.87 11.88 -5.24
CA VAL A 196 9.87 12.89 -4.89
C VAL A 196 10.36 14.32 -5.21
N GLU A 197 11.64 14.61 -5.09
CA GLU A 197 12.25 15.87 -5.55
C GLU A 197 12.10 16.08 -7.06
N ALA A 198 12.08 14.99 -7.85
CA ALA A 198 11.92 15.02 -9.30
C ALA A 198 10.46 15.27 -9.77
N LEU A 199 9.51 15.37 -8.84
CA LEU A 199 8.18 15.88 -9.14
C LEU A 199 8.28 17.38 -9.46
N ARG A 200 7.91 17.73 -10.69
CA ARG A 200 7.78 19.11 -11.16
C ARG A 200 6.38 19.60 -10.89
#